data_AF-A0A449B4A6-F1
#
_entry.id   AF-A0A449B4A6-F1
#
_cell.length_a   1.000
_cell.length_b   1.000
_cell.length_c   1.000
_cell.angle_alpha   90.00
_cell.angle_beta   90.00
_cell.angle_gamma   90.00
#
_symmetry.space_group_name_H-M   'P 1'
#
loop_
_entity.id
_entity.type
_entity.pdbx_description
1 polymer ?
#
loop_
_entity_poly.entity_id
_entity_poly.type
_entity_poly.pdbx_seq_one_letter_code
_entity_poly.pdbx_strand_id
1 'polypeptide(L)' 'MKINYPATIIKVRAILNLSQDELAEKLDVSFASVNRWENGKYEPTRLVKEKLRLICKEHNIEMEARQCN' A
#
# COMPACT_ATOMS: atom_id res chain seq x y z
N MET A 1 -10.79 -6.82 10.96
CA MET A 1 -9.39 -7.14 10.56
C MET A 1 -8.61 -5.84 10.45
N LYS A 2 -7.50 -5.66 11.19
CA LYS A 2 -6.64 -4.49 11.04
C LYS A 2 -5.60 -4.80 9.96
N ILE A 3 -5.52 -4.00 8.90
CA ILE A 3 -4.55 -4.19 7.81
C ILE A 3 -3.20 -3.60 8.21
N ASN A 4 -2.13 -4.32 7.93
CA ASN A 4 -0.76 -3.82 7.96
C ASN A 4 -0.45 -3.13 6.61
N TYR A 5 -0.82 -1.85 6.52
CA TYR A 5 -0.59 -1.04 5.32
C TYR A 5 0.89 -0.94 4.91
N PRO A 6 1.85 -0.69 5.82
CA PRO A 6 3.27 -0.70 5.47
C PRO A 6 3.69 -1.97 4.71
N ALA A 7 3.42 -3.15 5.29
CA ALA A 7 3.79 -4.42 4.69
C ALA A 7 3.03 -4.69 3.38
N THR A 8 1.73 -4.36 3.34
CA THR A 8 0.91 -4.52 2.14
C THR A 8 1.42 -3.66 0.98
N ILE A 9 1.79 -2.40 1.24
CA ILE A 9 2.28 -1.47 0.21
C ILE A 9 3.62 -1.97 -0.35
N ILE A 10 4.55 -2.39 0.52
CA ILE A 10 5.84 -2.96 0.10
C ILE A 10 5.63 -4.21 -0.76
N LYS A 11 4.71 -5.09 -0.36
CA LYS A 11 4.36 -6.30 -1.12
C LYS A 11 3.78 -5.98 -2.49
N VAL A 12 2.86 -5.01 -2.58
CA VAL A 12 2.32 -4.53 -3.86
C VAL A 12 3.43 -4.04 -4.77
N ARG A 13 4.35 -3.21 -4.25
CA ARG A 13 5.50 -2.72 -5.03
C ARG A 13 6.41 -3.83 -5.52
N ALA A 14 6.74 -4.78 -4.66
CA ALA A 14 7.61 -5.91 -5.03
C ALA A 14 6.99 -6.80 -6.12
N ILE A 15 5.69 -7.11 -6.01
CA ILE A 15 4.98 -7.96 -6.98
C ILE A 15 4.82 -7.27 -8.33
N LEU A 16 4.55 -5.95 -8.32
CA LEU A 16 4.38 -5.17 -9.55
C LEU A 16 5.68 -4.60 -10.11
N ASN A 17 6.81 -4.86 -9.45
CA ASN A 17 8.13 -4.30 -9.77
C ASN A 17 8.12 -2.77 -9.92
N LEU A 18 7.48 -2.08 -8.97
CA LEU A 18 7.35 -0.61 -8.96
C LEU A 18 8.30 0.02 -7.96
N SER A 19 8.83 1.20 -8.28
CA SER A 19 9.43 2.16 -7.35
C SER A 19 8.36 2.83 -6.47
N GLN A 20 8.79 3.59 -5.44
CA GLN A 20 7.86 4.35 -4.58
C GLN A 20 7.19 5.47 -5.39
N ASP A 21 7.93 6.09 -6.31
CA ASP A 21 7.43 7.11 -7.22
C ASP A 21 6.38 6.54 -8.18
N GLU A 22 6.65 5.41 -8.84
CA GLU A 22 5.70 4.79 -9.78
C GLU A 22 4.41 4.33 -9.08
N LEU A 23 4.51 3.80 -7.84
CA LEU A 23 3.31 3.49 -7.06
C LEU A 23 2.55 4.77 -6.67
N ALA A 24 3.26 5.87 -6.36
CA ALA A 24 2.64 7.13 -6.02
C ALA A 24 1.86 7.71 -7.20
N GLU A 25 2.44 7.68 -8.40
CA GLU A 25 1.77 8.06 -9.65
C GLU A 25 0.52 7.18 -9.90
N LYS A 26 0.64 5.87 -9.75
CA LYS A 26 -0.49 4.93 -9.92
C LYS A 26 -1.63 5.17 -8.93
N LEU A 27 -1.30 5.61 -7.71
CA LEU A 27 -2.27 5.92 -6.65
C LEU A 27 -2.76 7.38 -6.69
N ASP A 28 -2.20 8.22 -7.56
CA ASP A 28 -2.43 9.66 -7.65
C ASP A 28 -2.17 10.37 -6.31
N VAL A 29 -0.96 10.16 -5.78
CA VAL A 29 -0.47 10.77 -4.54
C VAL A 29 1.00 11.16 -4.70
N SER A 30 1.55 11.91 -3.74
CA SER A 30 2.98 12.21 -3.73
C SER A 30 3.83 11.04 -3.25
N PHE A 31 5.06 10.94 -3.77
CA PHE A 31 6.11 10.05 -3.27
C PHE A 31 6.23 10.06 -1.74
N ALA A 32 6.24 11.26 -1.15
CA ALA A 32 6.35 11.45 0.28
C ALA A 32 5.21 10.76 1.06
N SER A 33 4.04 10.60 0.45
CA SER A 33 2.92 9.86 1.05
C SER A 33 3.21 8.37 1.10
N VAL A 34 3.62 7.77 -0.02
CA VAL A 34 4.02 6.35 -0.07
C VAL A 34 5.16 6.07 0.90
N ASN A 35 6.22 6.89 0.89
CA ASN A 35 7.35 6.75 1.82
C ASN A 35 6.90 6.77 3.29
N ARG A 36 6.01 7.68 3.68
CA ARG A 36 5.49 7.75 5.06
C ARG A 36 4.67 6.53 5.45
N TRP A 37 3.91 5.96 4.51
CA TRP A 37 3.11 4.76 4.77
C TRP A 37 3.97 3.51 4.89
N GLU A 38 4.97 3.32 4.02
CA GLU A 38 5.90 2.18 4.10
C GLU A 38 6.73 2.20 5.39
N ASN A 39 7.04 3.39 5.91
CA ASN A 39 7.73 3.54 7.20
C ASN A 39 6.79 3.52 8.42
N GLY A 40 5.49 3.27 8.22
CA GLY A 40 4.50 3.19 9.31
C GLY A 40 4.24 4.50 10.06
N LYS A 41 4.73 5.64 9.55
CA LYS A 41 4.53 6.96 10.18
C LYS A 41 3.10 7.44 10.07
N TYR A 42 2.42 7.08 8.97
CA TYR A 42 1.03 7.45 8.69
C TYR A 42 0.32 6.28 7.99
N GLU A 43 -1.01 6.32 7.97
CA GLU A 43 -1.81 5.40 7.15
C GLU A 43 -2.33 6.07 5.88
N PRO A 44 -2.63 5.29 4.82
CA PRO A 44 -3.29 5.82 3.63
C PRO A 44 -4.69 6.37 3.94
N THR A 45 -5.15 7.33 3.15
CA THR A 45 -6.51 7.86 3.27
C THR A 45 -7.54 6.81 2.82
N ARG A 46 -8.82 6.99 3.19
CA ARG A 46 -9.89 6.05 2.81
C ARG A 46 -9.95 5.78 1.30
N LEU A 47 -9.76 6.81 0.48
CA LEU A 47 -9.74 6.67 -0.98
C LEU A 47 -8.58 5.80 -1.45
N VAL A 48 -7.37 6.03 -0.92
CA VAL A 48 -6.17 5.26 -1.29
C VAL A 48 -6.25 3.82 -0.77
N LYS A 49 -6.84 3.60 0.41
CA LYS A 49 -7.11 2.25 0.93
C LYS A 49 -7.95 1.44 -0.05
N GLU A 50 -8.96 2.06 -0.66
CA GLU A 50 -9.79 1.41 -1.68
C GLU A 50 -9.02 1.17 -2.98
N LYS A 51 -8.22 2.13 -3.46
CA LYS A 51 -7.35 1.93 -4.64
C LYS A 51 -6.38 0.75 -4.42
N LEU A 52 -5.73 0.69 -3.26
CA LEU A 52 -4.85 -0.42 -2.89
C LEU A 52 -5.58 -1.76 -2.86
N ARG A 53 -6.80 -1.80 -2.31
CA ARG A 53 -7.64 -3.01 -2.30
C ARG A 53 -7.96 -3.48 -3.72
N LEU A 54 -8.27 -2.56 -4.63
CA LEU A 54 -8.55 -2.88 -6.04
C LEU A 54 -7.31 -3.42 -6.75
N ILE A 55 -6.15 -2.76 -6.59
CA ILE A 55 -4.86 -3.25 -7.12
C ILE A 55 -4.57 -4.66 -6.58
N CYS A 56 -4.76 -4.86 -5.28
CA CYS A 56 -4.54 -6.17 -4.66
C CYS A 56 -5.47 -7.23 -5.28
N LYS A 57 -6.75 -6.91 -5.48
CA LYS A 57 -7.71 -7.82 -6.10
C LYS A 57 -7.34 -8.15 -7.55
N GLU A 58 -6.97 -7.15 -8.35
CA GLU A 58 -6.60 -7.29 -9.76
C GLU A 58 -5.39 -8.23 -9.94
N HIS A 59 -4.41 -8.12 -9.05
CA HIS A 59 -3.16 -8.89 -9.11
C HIS A 59 -3.12 -10.10 -8.17
N ASN A 60 -4.25 -10.50 -7.58
CA ASN A 60 -4.35 -11.61 -6.62
C ASN A 60 -3.35 -11.51 -5.44
N ILE A 61 -3.14 -10.29 -4.94
CA ILE A 61 -2.26 -9.99 -3.80
C ILE A 61 -3.10 -10.01 -2.52
N GLU A 62 -2.73 -10.85 -1.56
CA GLU A 62 -3.35 -10.85 -0.24
C GLU A 62 -2.81 -9.70 0.61
N MET A 63 -3.72 -8.91 1.20
CA MET A 63 -3.36 -7.81 2.10
C MET A 63 -2.89 -8.36 3.46
N GLU A 64 -1.79 -7.81 3.96
CA GLU A 64 -1.19 -8.25 5.21
C GLU A 64 -2.06 -7.84 6.41
N ALA A 65 -2.31 -8.78 7.32
CA ALA A 65 -3.01 -8.50 8.57
C ALA A 65 -2.02 -7.97 9.64
N ARG A 66 -2.46 -7.04 10.49
CA ARG A 66 -1.77 -6.80 11.76
C ARG A 66 -2.03 -8.00 12.65
N GLN A 67 -0.98 -8.70 13.04
CA GLN A 67 -1.04 -9.60 14.18
C GLN A 67 -1.34 -8.74 15.42
N CYS A 68 -2.50 -8.96 16.03
CA CYS A 68 -2.75 -8.47 17.38
C CYS A 68 -2.10 -9.48 18.32
N ASN A 69 -1.06 -9.04 19.02
CA ASN A 69 -0.63 -9.67 20.26
C ASN A 69 -1.42 -9.04 21.41
#